data_AF-A0A6L3EMU4-F1
#
_entry.id   AF-A0A6L3EMU4-F1
#
_cell.length_a   1.000
_cell.length_b   1.000
_cell.length_c   1.000
_cell.angle_alpha   90.00
_cell.angle_beta   90.00
_cell.angle_gamma   90.00
#
_symmetry.space_group_name_H-M   'P 1'
#
loop_
_entity.id
_entity.type
_entity.pdbx_description
1 polymer ?
#
loop_
_entity_poly.entity_id
_entity_poly.type
_entity_poly.pdbx_seq_one_letter_code
_entity_poly.pdbx_strand_id
1 'polypeptide(L)'
;GSSYIAEQREAPGPVLPALRKRYPGLDDEERMLRYFFDGGIVDSMNATTGRDFSIAKSPLVELVRQACARRGVARVFLAKGDFKVELNRNR
;
A
#
# COMPACT_ATOMS: atom_id res chain seq x y z
N GLY A 1 -3.52 38.00 -19.69
CA GLY A 1 -2.55 36.99 -19.23
C GLY A 1 -1.66 37.64 -18.19
N SER A 2 -1.39 36.96 -17.07
CA SER A 2 -0.47 37.47 -16.05
C SER A 2 0.97 37.47 -16.61
N SER A 3 1.67 38.60 -16.51
CA SER A 3 3.04 38.81 -17.00
C SER A 3 4.13 38.04 -16.24
N TYR A 4 3.75 37.20 -15.27
CA TYR A 4 4.66 36.55 -14.33
C TYR A 4 4.79 35.04 -14.51
N ILE A 5 4.08 34.43 -15.45
CA ILE A 5 4.21 33.00 -15.73
C ILE A 5 5.06 32.84 -16.98
N ALA A 6 6.32 32.44 -16.81
CA ALA A 6 7.20 32.09 -17.92
C ALA A 6 6.52 31.00 -18.78
N GLU A 7 6.39 31.27 -20.08
CA GLU A 7 5.65 30.45 -21.05
C GLU A 7 6.33 29.09 -21.31
N GLN A 8 7.60 28.96 -20.95
CA GLN A 8 8.38 27.72 -21.04
C GLN A 8 9.02 27.40 -19.69
N ARG A 9 8.66 26.25 -19.12
CA ARG A 9 9.46 25.63 -18.04
C ARG A 9 10.77 25.16 -18.65
N GLU A 10 11.87 25.70 -18.17
CA GLU A 10 13.20 25.24 -18.54
C GLU A 10 13.35 23.76 -18.16
N ALA A 11 13.88 22.95 -19.09
CA ALA A 11 14.08 21.53 -18.83
C ALA A 11 15.12 21.38 -17.71
N PRO A 12 14.83 20.60 -16.65
CA PRO A 12 15.80 20.40 -15.59
C PRO A 12 17.06 19.73 -16.15
N GLY A 13 18.22 20.25 -15.78
CA GLY A 13 19.51 19.67 -16.15
C GLY A 13 19.70 18.23 -15.64
N PRO A 14 20.78 17.55 -16.03
CA PRO A 14 21.00 16.15 -15.68
C PRO A 14 21.23 15.97 -14.17
N VAL A 15 20.20 15.50 -13.46
CA VAL A 15 20.21 15.34 -12.00
C VAL A 15 20.87 14.02 -11.55
N LEU A 16 20.87 13.01 -12.42
CA LEU A 16 21.33 11.65 -12.09
C LEU A 16 22.78 11.57 -11.56
N PRO A 17 23.79 12.27 -12.13
CA PRO A 17 25.15 12.23 -11.59
C PRO A 17 25.25 12.78 -10.15
N ALA A 18 24.53 13.87 -9.86
CA ALA A 18 24.48 14.46 -8.53
C ALA A 18 23.77 13.53 -7.53
N LEU A 19 22.67 12.89 -7.95
CA LEU A 19 21.96 11.90 -7.13
C LEU A 19 22.83 10.67 -6.82
N ARG A 20 23.59 10.16 -7.79
CA ARG A 20 24.53 9.04 -7.60
C ARG A 20 25.62 9.37 -6.59
N LYS A 21 26.11 10.62 -6.61
CA LYS A 21 27.10 11.09 -5.64
C LYS A 21 26.50 11.27 -4.24
N ARG A 22 25.28 11.79 -4.15
CA ARG A 22 24.58 12.07 -2.88
C ARG A 22 24.09 10.80 -2.18
N TYR A 23 23.69 9.79 -2.94
CA TYR A 23 23.16 8.53 -2.44
C TYR A 23 23.90 7.33 -3.05
N PRO A 24 25.17 7.09 -2.64
CA PRO A 24 25.94 5.97 -3.15
C PRO A 24 25.31 4.65 -2.71
N GLY A 25 25.22 3.68 -3.62
CA GLY A 25 24.75 2.33 -3.32
C GLY A 25 23.23 2.14 -3.27
N LEU A 26 22.43 3.21 -3.44
CA LEU A 26 20.99 3.08 -3.64
C LEU A 26 20.65 2.79 -5.11
N ASP A 27 19.55 2.07 -5.33
CA ASP A 27 19.03 1.81 -6.66
C ASP A 27 18.55 3.10 -7.37
N ASP A 28 18.46 3.07 -8.70
CA ASP A 28 17.97 4.18 -9.52
C ASP A 28 16.53 4.58 -9.11
N GLU A 29 15.66 3.62 -8.79
CA GLU A 29 14.28 3.90 -8.34
C GLU A 29 14.23 4.66 -7.01
N GLU A 30 15.01 4.23 -6.01
CA GLU A 30 15.06 4.90 -4.72
C GLU A 30 15.72 6.29 -4.82
N ARG A 31 16.71 6.45 -5.70
CA ARG A 31 17.30 7.76 -5.98
C ARG A 31 16.31 8.73 -6.63
N MET A 32 15.43 8.25 -7.50
CA MET A 32 14.35 9.06 -8.05
C MET A 32 13.31 9.42 -6.98
N LEU A 33 12.91 8.47 -6.14
CA LEU A 33 12.00 8.74 -5.03
C LEU A 33 12.55 9.83 -4.10
N ARG A 34 13.82 9.74 -3.70
CA ARG A 34 14.49 10.75 -2.85
C ARG A 34 14.76 12.09 -3.55
N TYR A 35 14.60 12.16 -4.87
CA TYR A 35 14.67 13.43 -5.61
C TYR A 35 13.33 14.16 -5.58
N PHE A 36 12.22 13.44 -5.70
CA PHE A 36 10.88 14.03 -5.72
C PHE A 36 10.27 14.23 -4.33
N PHE A 37 10.67 13.41 -3.36
CA PHE A 37 10.10 13.41 -2.02
C PHE A 37 11.17 13.69 -0.97
N ASP A 38 10.74 14.28 0.16
CA ASP A 38 11.61 14.47 1.31
C ASP A 38 12.15 13.13 1.82
N GLY A 39 13.42 13.12 2.23
CA GLY A 39 14.10 11.91 2.69
C GLY A 39 13.37 11.21 3.83
N GLY A 40 12.78 11.97 4.78
CA GLY A 40 12.05 11.40 5.90
C GLY A 40 10.75 10.69 5.51
N ILE A 41 10.12 11.11 4.40
CA ILE A 41 8.95 10.42 3.85
C ILE A 41 9.38 9.09 3.22
N VAL A 42 10.45 9.09 2.43
CA VAL A 42 11.00 7.87 1.82
C VAL A 42 11.44 6.87 2.89
N ASP A 43 12.11 7.35 3.94
CA ASP A 43 12.51 6.52 5.08
C ASP A 43 11.30 5.94 5.82
N SER A 44 10.24 6.74 6.00
CA SER A 44 8.99 6.28 6.61
C SER A 44 8.25 5.24 5.77
N MET A 45 8.32 5.36 4.44
CA MET A 45 7.77 4.38 3.49
C MET A 45 8.55 3.07 3.56
N ASN A 46 9.89 3.14 3.54
CA ASN A 46 10.76 1.97 3.67
C ASN A 46 10.67 1.31 5.07
N ALA A 47 10.41 2.07 6.12
CA ALA A 47 10.11 1.50 7.44
C ALA A 47 8.72 0.83 7.48
N THR A 48 7.81 1.24 6.58
CA THR A 48 6.44 0.76 6.49
C THR A 48 6.28 -0.44 5.54
N THR A 49 7.28 -0.80 4.73
CA THR A 49 7.21 -1.94 3.77
C THR A 49 7.04 -3.32 4.44
N GLY A 50 7.06 -3.40 5.77
CA GLY A 50 6.65 -4.57 6.56
C GLY A 50 5.19 -4.56 7.06
N ARG A 51 4.42 -3.47 6.85
CA ARG A 51 3.00 -3.45 7.17
C ARG A 51 2.24 -4.23 6.11
N ASP A 52 1.83 -5.42 6.50
CA ASP A 52 0.95 -6.27 5.72
C ASP A 52 -0.42 -5.58 5.58
N PHE A 53 -0.62 -4.84 4.49
CA PHE A 53 -1.90 -4.26 4.11
C PHE A 53 -2.88 -5.32 3.57
N SER A 54 -2.55 -6.62 3.71
CA SER A 54 -3.44 -7.69 3.33
C SER A 54 -4.73 -7.63 4.15
N ILE A 55 -5.81 -7.22 3.48
CA ILE A 55 -7.20 -7.38 3.93
C ILE A 55 -7.47 -8.84 4.35
N ALA A 56 -6.66 -9.80 3.91
CA ALA A 56 -6.76 -11.22 4.28
C ALA A 56 -6.42 -11.51 5.75
N LYS A 57 -5.83 -10.57 6.52
CA LYS A 57 -5.61 -10.73 7.96
C LYS A 57 -6.79 -10.26 8.83
N SER A 58 -7.91 -9.85 8.24
CA SER A 58 -9.13 -9.61 9.02
C SER A 58 -9.61 -10.92 9.64
N PRO A 59 -9.81 -11.01 10.97
CA PRO A 59 -10.29 -12.22 11.64
C PRO A 59 -11.61 -12.75 11.05
N LEU A 60 -12.45 -11.85 10.50
CA LEU A 60 -13.69 -12.20 9.83
C LEU A 60 -13.43 -12.94 8.51
N VAL A 61 -12.46 -12.48 7.71
CA VAL A 61 -12.10 -13.09 6.42
C VAL A 61 -11.51 -14.48 6.65
N GLU A 62 -10.64 -14.63 7.64
CA GLU A 62 -10.08 -15.94 8.00
C GLU A 62 -11.16 -16.90 8.51
N LEU A 63 -12.11 -16.42 9.32
CA LEU A 63 -13.24 -17.21 9.78
C LEU A 63 -14.11 -17.71 8.63
N VAL A 64 -14.45 -16.84 7.67
CA VAL A 64 -15.21 -17.22 6.48
C VAL A 64 -14.41 -18.22 5.63
N ARG A 65 -13.11 -17.98 5.42
CA ARG A 65 -12.23 -18.87 4.67
C ARG A 65 -12.20 -20.28 5.29
N GLN A 66 -12.01 -20.37 6.61
CA GLN A 66 -11.99 -21.65 7.32
C GLN A 66 -13.36 -22.34 7.30
N ALA A 67 -14.45 -21.59 7.41
CA ALA A 67 -15.80 -22.14 7.32
C ALA A 67 -16.09 -22.74 5.92
N CYS A 68 -15.68 -22.05 4.86
CA CYS A 68 -15.80 -22.54 3.48
C CYS A 68 -14.90 -23.75 3.17
N ALA A 69 -13.74 -23.85 3.81
CA ALA A 69 -12.80 -24.97 3.61
C ALA A 69 -13.30 -26.30 4.21
N ARG A 70 -14.19 -26.27 5.21
CA ARG A 70 -14.75 -27.47 5.83
C ARG A 70 -15.80 -28.11 4.93
N ARG A 71 -15.56 -29.35 4.49
CA ARG A 71 -16.55 -30.15 3.77
C ARG A 71 -17.73 -30.47 4.70
N GLY A 72 -18.96 -30.31 4.20
CA GLY A 72 -20.19 -30.61 4.95
C GLY A 72 -20.79 -29.46 5.76
N VAL A 73 -20.18 -28.27 5.77
CA VAL A 73 -20.79 -27.09 6.40
C VAL A 73 -21.89 -26.53 5.48
N ALA A 74 -23.14 -26.67 5.93
CA ALA A 74 -24.32 -26.12 5.24
C ALA A 74 -24.71 -24.72 5.75
N ARG A 75 -24.44 -24.44 7.04
CA ARG A 75 -24.85 -23.22 7.72
C ARG A 75 -23.77 -22.77 8.71
N VAL A 76 -23.45 -21.48 8.67
CA VAL A 76 -22.57 -20.82 9.65
C VAL A 76 -23.40 -19.78 10.39
N PHE A 77 -23.42 -19.86 11.72
CA PHE A 77 -24.15 -18.94 12.58
C PHE A 77 -23.19 -18.29 13.56
N LEU A 78 -23.21 -16.96 13.60
CA LEU A 78 -22.40 -16.13 14.49
C LEU A 78 -23.34 -15.19 15.24
N ALA A 79 -23.27 -15.17 16.57
CA ALA A 79 -24.04 -14.26 17.41
C ALA A 79 -23.15 -13.64 18.48
N LYS A 80 -23.26 -12.32 18.67
CA LYS A 80 -22.65 -11.57 19.76
C LYS A 80 -23.64 -10.50 20.22
N GLY A 81 -24.25 -10.72 21.38
CA GLY A 81 -25.31 -9.84 21.90
C GLY A 81 -26.49 -9.77 20.93
N ASP A 82 -26.80 -8.55 20.50
CA ASP A 82 -27.82 -8.17 19.53
C ASP A 82 -27.36 -8.28 18.06
N PHE A 83 -26.09 -8.62 17.82
CA PHE A 83 -25.54 -8.82 16.49
C PHE A 83 -25.59 -10.29 16.06
N LYS A 84 -26.17 -10.57 14.89
CA LYS A 84 -26.25 -11.92 14.31
C LYS A 84 -25.84 -11.91 12.84
N VAL A 85 -25.00 -12.87 12.44
CA VAL A 85 -24.66 -13.16 11.04
C VAL A 85 -24.97 -14.63 10.76
N GLU A 86 -25.67 -14.85 9.65
CA GLU A 86 -26.06 -16.18 9.19
C GLU A 86 -25.65 -16.35 7.72
N LEU A 87 -24.85 -17.38 7.45
CA LEU A 87 -24.41 -17.73 6.10
C LEU A 87 -24.96 -19.11 5.76
N ASN A 88 -25.68 -19.21 4.64
CA ASN A 88 -26.24 -20.46 4.13
C ASN A 88 -25.58 -20.80 2.79
N ARG A 89 -25.18 -22.06 2.62
CA ARG A 89 -24.66 -22.54 1.35
C ARG A 89 -25.84 -22.90 0.45
N ASN A 90 -26.08 -22.10 -0.59
CA ASN A 90 -27.02 -22.50 -1.65
C ASN A 90 -26.47 -23.74 -2.37
N ARG A 91 -27.34 -24.73 -2.55
CA ARG A 91 -27.06 -25.96 -3.30
C ARG A 91 -26.97 -25.67 -4.79
#